data_AF-A0A7S0GLC2-F1
#
_entry.id   AF-A0A7S0GLC2-F1
#
_cell.length_a   1.000
_cell.length_b   1.000
_cell.length_c   1.000
_cell.angle_alpha   90.00
_cell.angle_beta   90.00
_cell.angle_gamma   90.00
#
_symmetry.space_group_name_H-M   'P 1'
#
loop_
_entity.id
_entity.type
_entity.pdbx_description
1 polymer ?
#
loop_
_entity_poly.entity_id
_entity_poly.type
_entity_poly.pdbx_seq_one_letter_code
_entity_poly.pdbx_strand_id
1 'polypeptide(L)'
;QQWAERGSKGSKAELELSEEISTTITNLAKQLDLSRIPVSELTSVVEQSHLVTRDDLYQAYRSWALCVGRTDNKIVVEGAGTHEVNGTYIQEGVHEGTPMYHMKGIWEDREVIFSIFFCEGTTWYISIVPEGKEPSETDIDFYMCDHTSDMIPSRGWQPKVDGQTPPPTCSTCFVTGCFKTENL
;
A
#
# COMPACT_ATOMS: atom_id res chain seq x y z
N GLN A 1 -40.24 54.62 -0.03
CA GLN A 1 -39.50 54.23 -1.26
C GLN A 1 -38.04 54.66 -1.14
N GLN A 2 -37.30 54.14 -0.14
CA GLN A 2 -35.88 54.49 0.14
C GLN A 2 -35.17 53.33 0.88
N TRP A 3 -35.26 52.11 0.34
CA TRP A 3 -34.64 50.91 0.94
C TRP A 3 -33.87 50.08 -0.11
N ALA A 4 -33.37 50.70 -1.18
CA ALA A 4 -32.82 49.98 -2.34
C ALA A 4 -31.35 50.29 -2.71
N GLU A 5 -30.57 50.96 -1.86
CA GLU A 5 -29.18 51.32 -2.22
C GLU A 5 -28.19 51.09 -1.06
N ARG A 6 -28.12 49.86 -0.53
CA ARG A 6 -26.89 49.38 0.11
C ARG A 6 -26.19 48.42 -0.85
N GLY A 7 -25.73 48.98 -1.95
CA GLY A 7 -24.85 48.32 -2.90
C GLY A 7 -23.53 47.98 -2.22
N SER A 8 -23.23 46.68 -2.26
CA SER A 8 -22.01 46.02 -1.81
C SER A 8 -20.75 46.78 -2.24
N LYS A 9 -20.15 47.54 -1.31
CA LYS A 9 -18.74 47.89 -1.37
C LYS A 9 -18.02 46.90 -0.47
N GLY A 10 -17.80 45.68 -0.99
CA GLY A 10 -16.78 44.80 -0.42
C GLY A 10 -15.49 45.60 -0.30
N SER A 11 -14.92 45.66 0.89
CA SER A 11 -13.74 46.50 1.13
C SER A 11 -12.58 45.96 0.28
N LYS A 12 -11.76 46.83 -0.31
CA LYS A 12 -10.59 46.42 -1.11
C LYS A 12 -9.72 45.36 -0.40
N ALA A 13 -9.63 45.46 0.93
CA ALA A 13 -8.92 44.51 1.79
C ALA A 13 -9.55 43.10 1.80
N GLU A 14 -10.86 42.99 1.65
CA GLU A 14 -11.58 41.70 1.59
C GLU A 14 -11.32 40.97 0.27
N LEU A 15 -11.19 41.72 -0.83
CA LEU A 15 -10.78 41.18 -2.13
C LEU A 15 -9.32 40.70 -2.11
N GLU A 16 -8.41 41.51 -1.57
CA GLU A 16 -6.98 41.14 -1.45
C GLU A 16 -6.79 39.89 -0.56
N LEU A 17 -7.50 39.82 0.57
CA LEU A 17 -7.48 38.64 1.44
C LEU A 17 -8.04 37.39 0.76
N SER A 18 -9.12 37.52 -0.03
CA SER A 18 -9.69 36.40 -0.78
C SER A 18 -8.72 35.84 -1.82
N GLU A 19 -7.93 36.70 -2.48
CA GLU A 19 -6.96 36.31 -3.50
C GLU A 19 -5.76 35.58 -2.89
N GLU A 20 -5.28 36.05 -1.73
CA GLU A 20 -4.20 35.42 -0.97
C GLU A 20 -4.60 34.04 -0.44
N ILE A 21 -5.82 33.91 0.09
CA ILE A 21 -6.37 32.62 0.54
C ILE A 21 -6.49 31.65 -0.63
N SER A 22 -7.05 32.09 -1.77
CA SER A 22 -7.18 31.25 -2.96
C SER A 22 -5.83 30.73 -3.45
N THR A 23 -4.83 31.62 -3.52
CA THR A 23 -3.47 31.27 -3.94
C THR A 23 -2.83 30.24 -3.01
N THR A 24 -3.00 30.41 -1.69
CA THR A 24 -2.48 29.49 -0.69
C THR A 24 -3.10 28.10 -0.81
N ILE A 25 -4.43 28.03 -0.97
CA ILE A 25 -5.15 26.77 -1.13
C ILE A 25 -4.71 26.06 -2.41
N THR A 26 -4.55 26.77 -3.54
CA THR A 26 -4.05 26.16 -4.79
C THR A 26 -2.63 25.62 -4.64
N ASN A 27 -1.76 26.32 -3.91
CA ASN A 27 -0.39 25.83 -3.67
C ASN A 27 -0.37 24.59 -2.78
N LEU A 28 -1.24 24.50 -1.77
CA LEU A 28 -1.39 23.30 -0.94
C LEU A 28 -1.97 22.13 -1.74
N ALA A 29 -2.96 22.38 -2.61
CA ALA A 29 -3.54 21.36 -3.48
C ALA A 29 -2.50 20.74 -4.43
N LYS A 30 -1.55 21.55 -4.94
CA LYS A 30 -0.42 21.05 -5.77
C LYS A 30 0.57 20.16 -4.99
N GLN A 31 0.61 20.27 -3.67
CA GLN A 31 1.42 19.39 -2.82
C GLN A 31 0.69 18.11 -2.41
N LEU A 32 -0.61 17.99 -2.71
CA LEU A 32 -1.39 16.82 -2.38
C LEU A 32 -1.05 15.67 -3.32
N ASP A 33 -0.56 14.56 -2.76
CA ASP A 33 -0.34 13.34 -3.53
C ASP A 33 -1.64 12.56 -3.71
N LEU A 34 -2.35 12.86 -4.80
CA LEU A 34 -3.63 12.23 -5.15
C LEU A 34 -3.51 10.72 -5.35
N SER A 35 -2.30 10.18 -5.61
CA SER A 35 -2.10 8.74 -5.79
C SER A 35 -2.31 7.94 -4.51
N ARG A 36 -2.31 8.60 -3.35
CA ARG A 36 -2.47 7.98 -2.02
C ARG A 36 -3.90 7.98 -1.51
N ILE A 37 -4.82 8.65 -2.21
CA ILE A 37 -6.24 8.70 -1.84
C ILE A 37 -6.95 7.50 -2.49
N PRO A 38 -7.78 6.73 -1.77
CA PRO A 38 -8.58 5.68 -2.37
C PRO A 38 -9.49 6.22 -3.48
N VAL A 39 -9.64 5.47 -4.57
CA VAL A 39 -10.47 5.84 -5.72
C VAL A 39 -11.92 6.15 -5.32
N SER A 40 -12.47 5.45 -4.33
CA SER A 40 -13.81 5.69 -3.79
C SER A 40 -13.96 7.06 -3.14
N GLU A 41 -12.87 7.65 -2.65
CA GLU A 41 -12.83 8.94 -1.97
C GLU A 41 -12.36 10.08 -2.89
N LEU A 42 -11.67 9.77 -3.98
CA LEU A 42 -11.21 10.76 -4.96
C LEU A 42 -12.38 11.51 -5.62
N THR A 43 -13.45 10.80 -5.98
CA THR A 43 -14.62 11.43 -6.63
C THR A 43 -15.28 12.47 -5.73
N SER A 44 -15.44 12.17 -4.43
CA SER A 44 -16.06 13.11 -3.47
C SER A 44 -15.16 14.30 -3.17
N VAL A 45 -13.84 14.10 -3.07
CA VAL A 45 -12.85 15.17 -2.89
C VAL A 45 -12.86 16.15 -4.06
N VAL A 46 -12.97 15.66 -5.30
CA VAL A 46 -13.02 16.52 -6.50
C VAL A 46 -14.33 17.30 -6.60
N GLU A 47 -15.46 16.63 -6.36
CA GLU A 47 -16.78 17.29 -6.43
C GLU A 47 -16.95 18.38 -5.38
N GLN A 48 -16.36 18.22 -4.19
CA GLN A 48 -16.54 19.16 -3.08
C GLN A 48 -15.51 20.28 -3.04
N SER A 49 -14.28 20.05 -3.51
CA SER A 49 -13.20 21.03 -3.33
C SER A 49 -13.07 22.02 -4.49
N HIS A 50 -13.40 21.61 -5.73
CA HIS A 50 -13.04 22.34 -6.96
C HIS A 50 -11.53 22.66 -7.09
N LEU A 51 -10.68 22.10 -6.23
CA LEU A 51 -9.24 22.41 -6.16
C LEU A 51 -8.40 21.58 -7.13
N VAL A 52 -8.98 20.49 -7.63
CA VAL A 52 -8.33 19.51 -8.49
C VAL A 52 -9.05 19.54 -9.83
N THR A 53 -8.29 19.66 -10.93
CA THR A 53 -8.91 19.67 -12.26
C THR A 53 -9.33 18.26 -12.67
N ARG A 54 -10.24 18.16 -13.66
CA ARG A 54 -10.57 16.86 -14.26
C ARG A 54 -9.34 16.18 -14.86
N ASP A 55 -8.38 16.94 -15.39
CA ASP A 55 -7.16 16.39 -15.97
C ASP A 55 -6.28 15.74 -14.90
N ASP A 56 -6.07 16.43 -13.77
CA ASP A 56 -5.33 15.89 -12.61
C ASP A 56 -5.97 14.59 -12.10
N LEU A 57 -7.31 14.54 -12.06
CA LEU A 57 -8.06 13.34 -11.70
C LEU A 57 -7.82 12.20 -12.69
N TYR A 58 -7.87 12.47 -14.00
CA TYR A 58 -7.57 11.46 -15.03
C TYR A 58 -6.12 10.96 -14.92
N GLN A 59 -5.15 11.84 -14.65
CA GLN A 59 -3.76 11.42 -14.45
C GLN A 59 -3.60 10.57 -13.17
N ALA A 60 -4.31 10.92 -12.08
CA ALA A 60 -4.34 10.12 -10.87
C ALA A 60 -4.96 8.73 -11.13
N TYR A 61 -6.12 8.66 -11.79
CA TYR A 61 -6.75 7.39 -12.19
C TYR A 61 -5.87 6.56 -13.11
N ARG A 62 -5.22 7.18 -14.09
CA ARG A 62 -4.32 6.50 -15.02
C ARG A 62 -3.11 5.95 -14.29
N SER A 63 -2.52 6.73 -13.37
CA SER A 63 -1.42 6.28 -12.53
C SER A 63 -1.86 5.12 -11.63
N TRP A 64 -3.05 5.22 -11.04
CA TRP A 64 -3.63 4.16 -10.22
C TRP A 64 -3.89 2.89 -11.04
N ALA A 65 -4.50 2.98 -12.22
CA ALA A 65 -4.73 1.84 -13.11
C ALA A 65 -3.43 1.20 -13.62
N LEU A 66 -2.40 2.01 -13.90
CA LEU A 66 -1.07 1.52 -14.26
C LEU A 66 -0.37 0.84 -13.08
N CYS A 67 -0.58 1.34 -11.85
CA CYS A 67 -0.08 0.73 -10.62
C CYS A 67 -0.84 -0.56 -10.30
N VAL A 68 -2.17 -0.60 -10.45
CA VAL A 68 -3.01 -1.79 -10.21
C VAL A 68 -2.59 -2.98 -11.09
N GLY A 69 -2.01 -2.72 -12.27
CA GLY A 69 -1.44 -3.76 -13.12
C GLY A 69 0.03 -4.10 -12.90
N ARG A 70 0.74 -3.38 -12.02
CA ARG A 70 2.21 -3.45 -11.86
C ARG A 70 2.72 -3.26 -10.43
N THR A 71 1.88 -3.37 -9.41
CA THR A 71 2.41 -3.57 -8.06
C THR A 71 2.94 -5.00 -8.03
N ASP A 72 4.23 -5.16 -8.32
CA ASP A 72 4.97 -6.27 -7.72
C ASP A 72 4.75 -6.10 -6.21
N ASN A 73 3.73 -6.74 -5.67
CA ASN A 73 3.38 -6.66 -4.26
C ASN A 73 4.49 -7.42 -3.55
N LYS A 74 5.51 -6.66 -3.18
CA LYS A 74 6.67 -7.18 -2.49
C LYS A 74 6.44 -7.01 -1.00
N ILE A 75 6.70 -8.07 -0.26
CA ILE A 75 6.75 -8.01 1.19
C ILE A 75 8.21 -8.06 1.59
N VAL A 76 8.65 -7.07 2.35
CA VAL A 76 9.97 -7.09 2.98
C VAL A 76 9.79 -7.63 4.39
N VAL A 77 10.48 -8.73 4.69
CA VAL A 77 10.52 -9.39 5.98
C VAL A 77 11.87 -9.11 6.62
N GLU A 78 11.86 -8.52 7.81
CA GLU A 78 13.07 -8.09 8.52
C GLU A 78 13.01 -8.43 10.01
N GLY A 79 14.18 -8.58 10.64
CA GLY A 79 14.31 -8.76 12.08
C GLY A 79 13.85 -10.13 12.59
N ALA A 80 13.68 -11.13 11.72
CA ALA A 80 13.43 -12.51 12.15
C ALA A 80 14.70 -13.11 12.75
N GLY A 81 14.57 -13.85 13.85
CA GLY A 81 15.66 -14.60 14.47
C GLY A 81 16.22 -15.70 13.56
N THR A 82 15.35 -16.35 12.77
CA THR A 82 15.77 -17.27 11.71
C THR A 82 16.21 -16.44 10.50
N HIS A 83 17.52 -16.26 10.35
CA HIS A 83 18.07 -15.25 9.44
C HIS A 83 17.68 -15.48 7.97
N GLU A 84 17.56 -16.74 7.56
CA GLU A 84 17.20 -17.19 6.20
C GLU A 84 15.80 -16.77 5.76
N VAL A 85 14.91 -16.48 6.72
CA VAL A 85 13.54 -16.00 6.48
C VAL A 85 13.51 -14.50 6.14
N ASN A 86 14.56 -13.74 6.44
CA ASN A 86 14.61 -12.32 6.12
C ASN A 86 14.86 -12.10 4.62
N GLY A 87 14.12 -11.17 4.01
CA GLY A 87 14.34 -10.79 2.62
C GLY A 87 13.10 -10.21 1.95
N THR A 88 13.10 -10.23 0.62
CA THR A 88 12.01 -9.68 -0.19
C THR A 88 11.23 -10.80 -0.86
N TYR A 89 9.99 -10.95 -0.45
CA TYR A 89 9.05 -11.89 -1.02
C TYR A 89 8.27 -11.22 -2.13
N ILE A 90 8.09 -11.92 -3.25
CA ILE A 90 7.38 -11.43 -4.43
C ILE A 90 6.04 -12.15 -4.48
N GLN A 91 4.95 -11.40 -4.69
CA GLN A 91 3.65 -12.03 -4.87
C GLN A 91 3.67 -12.96 -6.07
N GLU A 92 3.38 -14.24 -5.83
CA GLU A 92 3.32 -15.28 -6.84
C GLU A 92 2.32 -16.33 -6.34
N GLY A 93 1.24 -16.54 -7.10
CA GLY A 93 0.17 -17.46 -6.72
C GLY A 93 -0.90 -16.86 -5.81
N VAL A 94 -1.89 -17.70 -5.49
CA VAL A 94 -3.05 -17.42 -4.64
C VAL A 94 -3.38 -18.69 -3.88
N HIS A 95 -3.59 -18.60 -2.57
CA HIS A 95 -4.05 -19.70 -1.73
C HIS A 95 -5.27 -19.26 -0.94
N GLU A 96 -6.33 -20.06 -0.98
CA GLU A 96 -7.63 -19.74 -0.37
C GLU A 96 -8.17 -18.34 -0.75
N GLY A 97 -7.96 -17.92 -2.00
CA GLY A 97 -8.39 -16.62 -2.50
C GLY A 97 -7.55 -15.43 -2.01
N THR A 98 -6.48 -15.68 -1.26
CA THR A 98 -5.57 -14.66 -0.71
C THR A 98 -4.21 -14.73 -1.41
N PRO A 99 -3.53 -13.59 -1.66
CA PRO A 99 -2.21 -13.58 -2.27
C PRO A 99 -1.17 -14.43 -1.52
N MET A 100 -0.38 -15.20 -2.26
CA MET A 100 0.83 -15.84 -1.76
C MET A 100 2.06 -15.06 -2.19
N TYR A 101 3.12 -15.13 -1.38
CA TYR A 101 4.39 -14.46 -1.66
C TYR A 101 5.55 -15.45 -1.51
N HIS A 102 6.50 -15.41 -2.43
CA HIS A 102 7.64 -16.33 -2.47
C HIS A 102 8.98 -15.62 -2.42
N MET A 103 9.93 -16.25 -1.75
CA MET A 103 11.35 -15.86 -1.72
C MET A 103 12.20 -17.12 -1.88
N LYS A 104 13.09 -17.11 -2.88
CA LYS A 104 14.11 -18.16 -3.02
C LYS A 104 15.20 -17.95 -1.97
N GLY A 105 15.64 -19.03 -1.34
CA GLY A 105 16.75 -18.98 -0.38
C GLY A 105 17.38 -20.34 -0.16
N ILE A 106 18.21 -20.43 0.88
CA ILE A 106 18.92 -21.66 1.26
C ILE A 106 18.51 -22.01 2.69
N TRP A 107 18.14 -23.27 2.93
CA TRP A 107 17.84 -23.82 4.26
C TRP A 107 18.50 -25.20 4.37
N GLU A 108 19.26 -25.43 5.45
CA GLU A 108 20.00 -26.69 5.66
C GLU A 108 20.80 -27.14 4.42
N ASP A 109 21.55 -26.22 3.82
CA ASP A 109 22.37 -26.44 2.62
C ASP A 109 21.58 -26.85 1.35
N ARG A 110 20.28 -26.57 1.30
CA ARG A 110 19.40 -26.85 0.14
C ARG A 110 18.71 -25.59 -0.35
N GLU A 111 18.58 -25.47 -1.67
CA GLU A 111 17.75 -24.44 -2.27
C GLU A 111 16.27 -24.73 -1.97
N VAL A 112 15.56 -23.72 -1.45
CA VAL A 112 14.16 -23.83 -1.05
C VAL A 112 13.39 -22.56 -1.45
N ILE A 113 12.07 -22.65 -1.41
CA ILE A 113 11.16 -21.50 -1.56
C ILE A 113 10.51 -21.25 -0.20
N PHE A 114 10.87 -20.13 0.42
CA PHE A 114 10.12 -19.59 1.53
C PHE A 114 8.84 -18.95 1.00
N SER A 115 7.74 -19.19 1.68
CA SER A 115 6.41 -18.73 1.28
C SER A 115 5.73 -18.00 2.42
N ILE A 116 4.97 -16.97 2.08
CA ILE A 116 4.01 -16.31 2.98
C ILE A 116 2.62 -16.54 2.41
N PHE A 117 1.74 -17.12 3.21
CA PHE A 117 0.38 -17.46 2.79
C PHE A 117 -0.61 -17.39 3.94
N PHE A 118 -1.89 -17.38 3.60
CA PHE A 118 -3.01 -17.27 4.52
C PHE A 118 -3.84 -18.54 4.50
N CYS A 119 -4.11 -19.10 5.68
CA CYS A 119 -4.88 -20.34 5.84
C CYS A 119 -6.08 -20.15 6.76
N GLU A 120 -7.12 -20.90 6.45
CA GLU A 120 -8.36 -21.04 7.22
C GLU A 120 -9.04 -19.70 7.51
N GLY A 121 -8.81 -18.70 6.65
CA GLY A 121 -9.37 -17.36 6.78
C GLY A 121 -8.93 -16.60 8.04
N THR A 122 -7.92 -17.07 8.77
CA THR A 122 -7.58 -16.53 10.10
C THR A 122 -6.10 -16.44 10.41
N THR A 123 -5.23 -17.16 9.71
CA THR A 123 -3.83 -17.30 10.13
C THR A 123 -2.87 -17.11 8.97
N TRP A 124 -1.89 -16.25 9.15
CA TRP A 124 -0.76 -16.09 8.24
C TRP A 124 0.42 -16.96 8.68
N TYR A 125 1.12 -17.54 7.70
CA TYR A 125 2.30 -18.37 7.90
C TYR A 125 3.49 -17.86 7.10
N ILE A 126 4.69 -18.06 7.64
CA ILE A 126 5.95 -18.01 6.90
C ILE A 126 6.57 -19.41 6.99
N SER A 127 6.61 -20.12 5.87
CA SER A 127 6.98 -21.54 5.83
C SER A 127 7.77 -21.91 4.58
N ILE A 128 8.49 -23.04 4.61
CA ILE A 128 8.93 -23.70 3.37
C ILE A 128 7.84 -24.66 2.93
N VAL A 129 7.28 -24.40 1.74
CA VAL A 129 6.31 -25.28 1.09
C VAL A 129 7.09 -26.20 0.14
N PRO A 130 6.92 -27.54 0.20
CA PRO A 130 7.62 -28.45 -0.70
C PRO A 130 7.34 -28.15 -2.18
N GLU A 131 8.35 -28.29 -3.02
CA GLU A 131 8.22 -27.97 -4.46
C GLU A 131 7.09 -28.76 -5.12
N GLY A 132 6.25 -28.03 -5.88
CA GLY A 132 5.11 -28.60 -6.60
C GLY A 132 3.93 -29.01 -5.72
N LYS A 133 3.92 -28.62 -4.44
CA LYS A 133 2.79 -28.83 -3.52
C LYS A 133 2.13 -27.52 -3.12
N GLU A 134 0.87 -27.64 -2.71
CA GLU A 134 0.14 -26.60 -2.01
C GLU A 134 0.53 -26.58 -0.52
N PRO A 135 0.34 -25.43 0.18
CA PRO A 135 0.47 -25.36 1.62
C PRO A 135 -0.30 -26.47 2.35
N SER A 136 0.35 -27.07 3.34
CA SER A 136 -0.14 -28.27 4.03
C SER A 136 0.51 -28.48 5.39
N GLU A 137 0.04 -29.47 6.15
CA GLU A 137 0.68 -29.89 7.41
C GLU A 137 2.11 -30.45 7.25
N THR A 138 2.57 -30.69 6.01
CA THR A 138 3.94 -31.18 5.75
C THR A 138 4.97 -30.06 5.54
N ASP A 139 4.53 -28.82 5.66
CA ASP A 139 5.36 -27.64 5.50
C ASP A 139 6.27 -27.45 6.73
N ILE A 140 7.38 -26.73 6.54
CA ILE A 140 8.27 -26.33 7.63
C ILE A 140 7.90 -24.92 8.05
N ASP A 141 7.17 -24.79 9.16
CA ASP A 141 6.65 -23.51 9.67
C ASP A 141 7.68 -22.78 10.54
N PHE A 142 8.04 -21.56 10.14
CA PHE A 142 8.92 -20.69 10.92
C PHE A 142 8.14 -19.74 11.80
N TYR A 143 7.14 -19.07 11.26
CA TYR A 143 6.37 -18.07 11.98
C TYR A 143 4.89 -18.15 11.62
N MET A 144 4.02 -17.85 12.59
CA MET A 144 2.59 -17.67 12.36
C MET A 144 2.07 -16.37 12.96
N CYS A 145 0.96 -15.86 12.45
CA CYS A 145 0.26 -14.71 13.02
C CYS A 145 -1.25 -14.85 12.82
N ASP A 146 -1.99 -14.93 13.91
CA ASP A 146 -3.46 -14.91 13.89
C ASP A 146 -3.93 -13.51 13.49
N HIS A 147 -4.53 -13.39 12.30
CA HIS A 147 -5.01 -12.13 11.75
C HIS A 147 -6.21 -12.38 10.84
N THR A 148 -7.34 -11.73 11.14
CA THR A 148 -8.59 -11.94 10.37
C THR A 148 -8.65 -11.14 9.05
N SER A 149 -7.60 -10.37 8.73
CA SER A 149 -7.52 -9.64 7.47
C SER A 149 -6.70 -10.41 6.45
N ASP A 150 -7.13 -10.30 5.20
CA ASP A 150 -6.42 -10.67 3.97
C ASP A 150 -5.20 -9.79 3.67
N MET A 151 -4.91 -8.80 4.53
CA MET A 151 -3.67 -8.05 4.52
C MET A 151 -2.63 -8.72 5.40
N ILE A 152 -1.40 -8.79 4.90
CA ILE A 152 -0.28 -9.34 5.67
C ILE A 152 -0.05 -8.53 6.95
N PRO A 153 0.05 -9.18 8.13
CA PRO A 153 0.25 -8.48 9.38
C PRO A 153 1.67 -7.92 9.46
N SER A 154 1.77 -6.62 9.74
CA SER A 154 3.09 -5.97 9.89
C SER A 154 3.84 -6.43 11.14
N ARG A 155 3.12 -6.87 12.18
CA ARG A 155 3.63 -7.29 13.50
C ARG A 155 2.70 -8.35 14.10
N GLY A 156 3.11 -8.93 15.24
CA GLY A 156 2.31 -9.94 15.95
C GLY A 156 2.66 -11.38 15.57
N TRP A 157 3.71 -11.55 14.78
CA TRP A 157 4.27 -12.86 14.45
C TRP A 157 4.78 -13.59 15.69
N GLN A 158 4.57 -14.91 15.72
CA GLN A 158 5.00 -15.82 16.77
C GLN A 158 5.86 -16.92 16.16
N PRO A 159 6.99 -17.28 16.79
CA PRO A 159 7.83 -18.38 16.31
C PRO A 159 7.09 -19.72 16.43
N LYS A 160 7.29 -20.57 15.43
CA LYS A 160 6.83 -21.96 15.39
C LYS A 160 7.99 -22.91 15.70
N VAL A 161 7.94 -24.13 15.20
CA VAL A 161 8.92 -25.19 15.52
C VAL A 161 10.33 -24.78 15.07
N ASP A 162 10.45 -24.24 13.86
CA ASP A 162 11.74 -23.86 13.25
C ASP A 162 12.03 -22.35 13.32
N GLY A 163 11.11 -21.58 13.91
CA GLY A 163 11.26 -20.14 14.12
C GLY A 163 12.09 -19.80 15.35
N GLN A 164 12.99 -18.84 15.20
CA GLN A 164 13.76 -18.29 16.32
C GLN A 164 13.31 -16.87 16.67
N THR A 165 13.51 -16.47 17.93
CA THR A 165 13.28 -15.09 18.36
C THR A 165 14.44 -14.18 17.90
N PRO A 166 14.18 -12.90 17.60
CA PRO A 166 12.89 -12.21 17.66
C PRO A 166 11.96 -12.56 16.48
N PRO A 167 10.64 -12.34 16.62
CA PRO A 167 9.72 -12.51 15.51
C PRO A 167 9.92 -11.41 14.45
N PRO A 168 9.59 -11.69 13.18
CA PRO A 168 9.79 -10.75 12.09
C PRO A 168 8.85 -9.55 12.15
N THR A 169 9.23 -8.51 11.43
CA THR A 169 8.35 -7.42 10.98
C THR A 169 8.16 -7.54 9.47
N CYS A 170 6.93 -7.37 9.00
CA CYS A 170 6.61 -7.36 7.58
C CYS A 170 6.21 -5.95 7.12
N SER A 171 6.62 -5.55 5.93
CA SER A 171 6.22 -4.29 5.31
C SER A 171 5.94 -4.46 3.82
N THR A 172 4.88 -3.81 3.34
CA THR A 172 4.56 -3.76 1.91
C THR A 172 5.47 -2.73 1.22
N CYS A 173 6.23 -3.17 0.21
CA CYS A 173 7.01 -2.28 -0.62
C CYS A 173 6.20 -1.93 -1.87
N PHE A 174 5.59 -0.75 -1.86
CA PHE A 174 5.05 -0.16 -3.07
C PHE A 174 6.22 0.40 -3.86
N VAL A 175 6.59 -0.26 -4.96
CA VAL A 175 7.45 0.39 -5.96
C VAL A 175 6.62 1.51 -6.57
N THR A 176 6.69 2.70 -5.98
CA THR A 176 6.21 3.89 -6.64
C THR A 176 7.09 4.04 -7.88
N GLY A 177 6.52 3.71 -9.03
CA GLY A 177 7.16 3.94 -10.32
C GLY A 177 7.57 5.41 -10.35
N CYS A 178 8.87 5.66 -10.22
CA CYS A 178 9.45 6.97 -10.39
C CYS A 178 9.35 7.26 -11.89
N PHE A 179 8.19 7.73 -12.35
CA PHE A 179 8.03 8.20 -13.72
C PHE A 179 8.92 9.43 -13.84
N LYS A 180 10.12 9.24 -14.40
CA LYS A 180 10.90 10.35 -14.92
C LYS A 180 10.03 10.98 -16.00
N THR A 181 9.51 12.17 -15.73
CA THR A 181 8.93 13.03 -16.76
C THR A 181 10.08 13.43 -17.68
N GLU A 182 10.27 12.68 -18.76
CA GLU A 182 11.01 13.19 -19.90
C GLU A 182 10.17 14.32 -20.49
N ASN A 183 10.65 15.56 -20.31
CA ASN A 183 10.07 16.74 -20.91
C ASN A 183 10.02 16.56 -22.43
N LEU A 184 8.81 16.47 -22.98
CA LEU A 184 8.51 16.66 -24.40
C LEU A 184 8.37 18.15 -24.70
#